data_AF-W1Y1Y6-F1
#
_entry.id   AF-W1Y1Y6-F1
#
_cell.length_a   1.000
_cell.length_b   1.000
_cell.length_c   1.000
_cell.angle_alpha   90.00
_cell.angle_beta   90.00
_cell.angle_gamma   90.00
#
_symmetry.space_group_name_H-M   'P 1'
#
loop_
_entity.id
_entity.type
_entity.pdbx_description
1 polymer ?
#
loop_
_entity_poly.entity_id
_entity_poly.type
_entity_poly.pdbx_seq_one_letter_code
_entity_poly.pdbx_strand_id
1 'polypeptide(L)' 'HLDKSLKAQFKYSDKLNAKYTVVIGDDELANDTATLKNMKTSEQTTIKLSELVDELKKRL' A
#
# COMPACT_ATOMS: atom_id res chain seq x y z
N HIS A 1 11.58 -13.25 -16.57
CA HIS A 1 10.49 -12.36 -17.05
C HIS A 1 9.46 -12.28 -15.93
N LEU A 2 9.75 -11.48 -14.89
CA LEU A 2 9.01 -11.49 -13.62
C LEU A 2 8.04 -10.30 -13.56
N ASP A 3 7.22 -10.21 -14.60
CA ASP A 3 6.16 -9.21 -14.73
C ASP A 3 4.95 -9.67 -13.90
N LYS A 4 5.10 -9.74 -12.57
CA LYS A 4 3.93 -9.75 -11.68
C LYS A 4 3.36 -8.34 -11.68
N SER A 5 2.81 -7.99 -12.84
CA SER A 5 2.23 -6.72 -13.21
C SER A 5 1.35 -6.21 -12.07
N LEU A 6 1.56 -4.97 -11.63
CA LEU A 6 0.86 -4.26 -10.55
C LEU A 6 -0.67 -4.54 -10.51
N LYS A 7 -1.27 -4.79 -11.68
CA LYS A 7 -2.65 -5.29 -11.85
C LYS A 7 -3.03 -6.47 -10.94
N ALA A 8 -2.14 -7.43 -10.73
CA ALA A 8 -2.41 -8.59 -9.87
C ALA A 8 -2.46 -8.18 -8.39
N GLN A 9 -1.63 -7.22 -7.98
CA GLN A 9 -1.63 -6.70 -6.60
C GLN A 9 -2.86 -5.83 -6.33
N PHE A 10 -3.28 -4.98 -7.29
CA PHE A 10 -4.54 -4.23 -7.21
C PHE A 10 -5.76 -5.16 -7.05
N LYS A 11 -5.83 -6.22 -7.87
CA LYS A 11 -6.94 -7.19 -7.82
C LYS A 11 -6.98 -7.99 -6.52
N TYR A 12 -5.84 -8.16 -5.86
CA TYR A 12 -5.73 -8.82 -4.56
C TYR A 12 -6.23 -7.90 -3.42
N SER A 13 -5.85 -6.62 -3.47
CA SER A 13 -6.25 -5.62 -2.47
C SER A 13 -7.77 -5.35 -2.48
N ASP A 14 -8.37 -5.27 -3.68
CA ASP A 14 -9.82 -5.14 -3.86
C ASP A 14 -10.60 -6.33 -3.27
N LYS A 15 -10.05 -7.53 -3.43
CA LYS A 15 -10.66 -8.77 -2.91
C LYS A 15 -10.65 -8.87 -1.39
N LEU A 16 -9.77 -8.11 -0.72
CA LEU A 16 -9.55 -8.14 0.72
C LEU A 16 -10.47 -7.20 1.52
N ASN A 17 -11.30 -6.37 0.88
CA ASN A 17 -12.18 -5.41 1.59
C ASN A 17 -11.38 -4.54 2.60
N ALA A 18 -10.21 -4.05 2.19
CA ALA A 18 -9.26 -3.44 3.10
C ALA A 18 -9.76 -2.07 3.63
N LYS A 19 -9.73 -1.89 4.96
CA LYS A 19 -10.01 -0.59 5.61
C LYS A 19 -8.96 0.49 5.28
N TYR A 20 -7.76 0.04 4.92
CA TYR A 20 -6.62 0.86 4.54
C TYR A 20 -6.06 0.32 3.22
N THR A 21 -5.83 1.21 2.27
CA THR A 21 -5.25 0.87 0.97
C THR A 21 -3.83 1.38 0.91
N VAL A 22 -2.87 0.50 0.71
CA VAL A 22 -1.49 0.88 0.42
C VAL A 22 -1.30 0.94 -1.08
N VAL A 23 -0.73 2.04 -1.57
CA VAL A 23 -0.34 2.26 -2.96
C VAL A 23 1.19 2.29 -3.01
N ILE A 24 1.76 1.38 -3.80
CA ILE A 24 3.19 1.30 -4.09
C ILE A 24 3.30 1.23 -5.61
N GLY A 25 3.61 2.35 -6.25
CA GLY A 25 3.98 2.42 -7.66
C GLY A 25 5.49 2.25 -7.86
N ASP A 26 5.94 2.33 -9.11
CA ASP A 26 7.36 2.25 -9.45
C ASP A 26 8.17 3.39 -8.82
N ASP A 27 7.61 4.61 -8.74
CA ASP A 27 8.26 5.75 -8.09
C ASP A 27 8.38 5.57 -6.57
N GLU A 28 7.32 5.09 -5.90
CA GLU A 28 7.37 4.84 -4.46
C GLU A 28 8.28 3.67 -4.13
N LEU A 29 8.30 2.63 -4.97
CA LEU A 29 9.22 1.51 -4.85
C LEU A 29 10.68 1.96 -5.07
N ALA A 30 10.93 2.85 -6.04
CA ALA A 30 12.25 3.41 -6.30
C ALA A 30 12.75 4.29 -5.13
N ASN A 31 11.83 4.93 -4.42
CA ASN A 31 12.12 5.80 -3.27
C ASN A 31 11.99 5.10 -1.91
N ASP A 32 11.73 3.79 -1.87
CA ASP A 32 11.51 3.00 -0.64
C ASP A 32 10.39 3.58 0.26
N THR A 33 9.35 4.10 -0.39
CA THR A 33 8.17 4.69 0.26
C THR A 33 6.89 3.95 -0.16
N ALA A 34 5.81 4.22 0.57
CA ALA A 34 4.50 3.67 0.31
C ALA A 34 3.44 4.69 0.72
N THR A 35 2.41 4.84 -0.10
CA THR A 35 1.30 5.77 0.17
C THR A 35 0.16 4.99 0.81
N LEU A 36 -0.07 5.19 2.11
CA LEU A 36 -1.16 4.58 2.84
C LEU A 36 -2.38 5.51 2.83
N LYS A 37 -3.45 5.06 2.18
CA LYS A 37 -4.75 5.74 2.11
C LYS A 37 -5.72 5.11 3.10
N ASN A 38 -6.19 5.91 4.05
CA ASN A 38 -7.27 5.52 4.94
C ASN A 38 -8.61 5.76 4.24
N MET A 39 -9.35 4.68 3.95
CA MET A 39 -10.67 4.80 3.33
C MET A 39 -11.74 5.30 4.31
N LYS A 40 -11.46 5.27 5.62
CA LYS A 40 -12.37 5.70 6.68
C LYS A 40 -12.29 7.21 6.96
N THR A 41 -11.09 7.79 6.88
CA THR A 41 -10.86 9.24 7.13
C THR A 41 -10.56 10.02 5.86
N SER A 42 -10.41 9.34 4.71
CA SER A 42 -9.93 9.92 3.45
C SER A 42 -8.53 10.53 3.52
N GLU A 43 -7.78 10.29 4.60
CA GLU A 43 -6.40 10.76 4.74
C GLU A 43 -5.43 9.87 3.95
N GLN A 44 -4.48 10.50 3.28
CA GLN A 44 -3.34 9.85 2.68
C GLN A 44 -2.08 10.24 3.43
N THR A 45 -1.29 9.23 3.77
CA THR A 45 -0.01 9.41 4.44
C THR A 45 1.04 8.62 3.68
N THR A 46 2.08 9.32 3.23
CA THR A 46 3.27 8.68 2.67
C THR A 46 4.16 8.27 3.82
N ILE A 47 4.40 6.98 3.95
CA ILE A 47 5.29 6.40 4.96
C ILE A 47 6.39 5.61 4.25
N LYS A 48 7.49 5.32 4.94
CA LYS A 48 8.52 4.45 4.35
C LYS A 48 7.99 3.03 4.21
N LEU A 49 8.42 2.33 3.16
CA LEU A 49 8.08 0.93 2.95
C LEU A 49 8.53 0.07 4.15
N SER A 50 9.66 0.44 4.75
CA SER A 50 10.18 -0.14 6.00
C SER A 50 9.22 0.02 7.20
N GLU A 51 8.53 1.16 7.30
CA GLU A 51 7.62 1.48 8.41
C GLU A 51 6.18 1.01 8.13
N LEU A 52 5.84 0.77 6.86
CA LEU A 52 4.54 0.30 6.40
C LEU A 52 4.02 -0.90 7.19
N VAL A 53 4.87 -1.91 7.38
CA VAL A 53 4.50 -3.16 8.05
C VAL A 53 4.21 -2.94 9.53
N ASP A 54 4.98 -2.08 10.19
CA ASP A 54 4.76 -1.71 11.59
C ASP A 54 3.51 -0.84 11.76
N GLU A 55 3.28 0.10 10.86
CA GLU A 55 2.11 0.97 10.84
C GLU A 55 0.82 0.14 10.68
N LEU A 56 0.83 -0.85 9.77
CA LEU A 56 -0.27 -1.78 9.55
C LEU A 56 -0.49 -2.69 10.77
N LYS A 57 0.56 -3.21 11.39
CA LYS A 57 0.46 -4.02 12.61
C LYS A 57 -0.10 -3.23 13.79
N LYS A 58 0.22 -1.94 13.91
CA LYS A 58 -0.32 -1.08 14.98
C LYS A 58 -1.80 -0.74 14.79
N ARG A 59 -2.30 -0.73 13.55
CA ARG A 59 -3.67 -0.35 13.22
C ARG A 59 -4.64 -1.54 13.09
N LEU A 60 -4.12 -2.78 13.04
CA LEU A 60 -4.86 -4.04 13.12
C LEU A 60 -5.19 -4.38 14.59
#